data_AF-A0AB39VEA2-F1
#
_entry.id   AF-A0AB39VEA2-F1
#
_cell.length_a   1.000
_cell.length_b   1.000
_cell.length_c   1.000
_cell.angle_alpha   90.00
_cell.angle_beta   90.00
_cell.angle_gamma   90.00
#
_symmetry.space_group_name_H-M   'P 1'
#
loop_
_entity.id
_entity.type
_entity.pdbx_description
1 polymer ?
#
loop_
_entity_poly.entity_id
_entity_poly.type
_entity_poly.pdbx_seq_one_letter_code
_entity_poly.pdbx_strand_id
1 'polypeptide(L)' 'MTDKELQRLKILEVYFEKNNYIDNSEAQKILNVSDSTARRFLNKLVKGGILEAIGERKGRKYRKK' A
#
# COMPACT_ATOMS: atom_id res chain seq x y z
N MET A 1 -0.23 10.14 10.75
CA MET A 1 -0.53 8.69 10.69
C MET A 1 -0.83 8.23 12.11
N THR A 2 -1.70 7.24 12.30
CA THR A 2 -1.90 6.61 13.61
C THR A 2 -0.83 5.54 13.87
N ASP A 3 -0.66 5.07 15.11
CA ASP A 3 0.32 4.02 15.43
C ASP A 3 0.10 2.75 14.61
N LYS A 4 -1.16 2.35 14.42
CA LYS A 4 -1.54 1.22 13.54
C LYS A 4 -1.12 1.46 12.08
N GLU A 5 -1.22 2.68 11.59
CA GLU A 5 -0.78 3.03 10.23
C GLU A 5 0.75 3.01 10.10
N LEU A 6 1.48 3.44 11.13
CA LEU A 6 2.94 3.35 11.18
C LEU A 6 3.43 1.90 11.18
N GLN A 7 2.77 1.01 11.93
CA GLN A 7 3.07 -0.43 11.89
C GLN A 7 2.83 -1.02 10.50
N ARG A 8 1.70 -0.69 9.85
CA ARG A 8 1.40 -1.14 8.49
C ARG A 8 2.42 -0.63 7.47
N LEU A 9 2.90 0.61 7.64
CA LEU A 9 3.93 1.15 6.76
C LEU A 9 5.23 0.35 6.85
N LYS A 10 5.69 0.02 8.07
CA LYS A 10 6.89 -0.83 8.27
C LYS A 10 6.77 -2.19 7.59
N ILE A 11 5.60 -2.82 7.64
CA ILE A 11 5.34 -4.09 6.94
C ILE A 11 5.46 -3.90 5.42
N LEU A 12 4.88 -2.83 4.86
CA LEU A 12 5.02 -2.53 3.44
C LEU A 12 6.45 -2.19 3.04
N GLU A 13 7.22 -1.51 3.88
CA GLU A 13 8.63 -1.20 3.62
C GLU A 13 9.44 -2.47 3.39
N VAL A 14 9.30 -3.48 4.26
CA VAL A 14 9.94 -4.80 4.12
C VAL A 14 9.45 -5.52 2.86
N TYR A 15 8.17 -5.41 2.51
CA TYR A 15 7.65 -5.98 1.26
C TYR A 15 8.32 -5.34 0.03
N PHE A 16 8.49 -4.02 0.02
CA PHE A 16 9.09 -3.28 -1.09
C PHE A 16 10.60 -3.51 -1.24
N GLU A 17 11.30 -4.06 -0.23
CA GLU A 17 12.71 -4.48 -0.39
C GLU A 17 12.86 -5.62 -1.40
N LYS A 18 11.81 -6.43 -1.58
CA LYS A 18 11.81 -7.63 -2.44
C LYS A 18 10.90 -7.50 -3.66
N ASN A 19 10.01 -6.52 -3.68
CA ASN A 19 8.97 -6.36 -4.69
C ASN A 19 8.91 -4.91 -5.17
N ASN A 20 8.80 -4.69 -6.47
CA ASN A 20 8.78 -3.35 -7.05
C ASN A 20 7.42 -2.65 -6.94
N TYR A 21 6.34 -3.41 -6.79
CA TYR A 21 4.98 -2.93 -6.79
C TYR A 21 4.09 -3.81 -5.92
N ILE A 22 2.99 -3.23 -5.46
CA ILE A 22 1.93 -3.94 -4.72
C ILE A 22 0.57 -3.56 -5.31
N ASP A 23 -0.34 -4.51 -5.42
CA ASP A 23 -1.75 -4.23 -5.68
C ASP A 23 -2.61 -4.23 -4.39
N ASN A 24 -3.90 -3.88 -4.52
CA ASN A 24 -4.77 -3.80 -3.35
C ASN A 24 -5.04 -5.17 -2.71
N SER A 25 -5.02 -6.26 -3.48
CA SER A 25 -5.27 -7.61 -3.00
C SER A 25 -4.07 -8.17 -2.25
N GLU A 26 -2.85 -7.86 -2.69
CA GLU A 26 -1.62 -8.16 -1.96
C GLU A 26 -1.57 -7.39 -0.65
N ALA A 27 -1.88 -6.09 -0.67
CA ALA A 27 -1.93 -5.28 0.54
C ALA A 27 -2.96 -5.77 1.57
N GLN A 28 -4.12 -6.28 1.12
CA GLN A 28 -5.10 -6.92 2.01
C GLN A 28 -4.51 -8.12 2.75
N LYS A 29 -3.84 -9.01 2.02
CA LYS A 29 -3.23 -10.23 2.57
C LYS A 29 -2.11 -9.89 3.55
N ILE A 30 -1.22 -8.99 3.16
CA ILE A 30 -0.04 -8.61 3.95
C ILE A 30 -0.43 -7.86 5.22
N LEU A 31 -1.38 -6.93 5.12
CA LEU A 31 -1.79 -6.10 6.26
C LEU A 31 -2.92 -6.74 7.08
N ASN A 32 -3.48 -7.86 6.62
CA ASN A 32 -4.64 -8.54 7.17
C ASN A 32 -5.81 -7.58 7.45
N VAL A 33 -6.25 -6.87 6.40
CA VAL A 33 -7.34 -5.88 6.47
C VAL A 33 -8.31 -6.04 5.31
N SER A 34 -9.49 -5.45 5.44
CA SER A 34 -10.48 -5.41 4.36
C SER A 34 -9.97 -4.66 3.12
N ASP A 35 -10.56 -4.98 1.97
CA ASP A 35 -10.31 -4.32 0.69
C ASP A 35 -10.39 -2.78 0.75
N SER A 36 -11.44 -2.28 1.39
CA SER A 36 -11.66 -0.84 1.57
C SER A 36 -10.60 -0.20 2.47
N THR A 37 -10.16 -0.90 3.51
CA THR A 37 -9.13 -0.41 4.45
C THR A 37 -7.77 -0.36 3.78
N ALA A 38 -7.38 -1.41 3.05
CA ALA A 38 -6.13 -1.44 2.28
C ALA A 38 -6.11 -0.30 1.26
N ARG A 39 -7.19 -0.14 0.48
CA ARG A 39 -7.28 0.90 -0.56
C ARG A 39 -7.18 2.30 0.04
N ARG A 40 -7.89 2.55 1.15
CA ARG A 40 -7.82 3.83 1.86
C ARG A 40 -6.42 4.12 2.36
N PHE A 41 -5.72 3.12 2.90
CA PHE A 41 -4.36 3.27 3.40
C PHE A 41 -3.36 3.55 2.27
N LEU A 42 -3.37 2.75 1.20
CA LEU A 42 -2.50 2.95 0.04
C LEU A 42 -2.72 4.33 -0.60
N ASN A 43 -3.98 4.76 -0.77
CA ASN A 43 -4.28 6.09 -1.30
C ASN A 43 -3.83 7.21 -0.36
N LYS A 44 -3.83 6.99 0.95
CA LYS A 44 -3.28 7.95 1.92
C LYS A 44 -1.77 8.07 1.78
N LEU A 45 -1.05 6.96 1.57
CA LEU A 45 0.38 6.97 1.31
C LEU A 45 0.73 7.66 -0.01
N VAL A 46 -0.10 7.49 -1.05
CA VAL A 46 0.05 8.22 -2.33
C VAL A 46 -0.14 9.72 -2.14
N LYS A 47 -1.20 10.13 -1.42
CA LYS A 47 -1.42 11.56 -1.11
C LYS A 47 -0.28 12.16 -0.28
N GLY A 48 0.36 11.36 0.57
CA GLY A 48 1.53 11.76 1.34
C GLY A 48 2.85 11.70 0.57
N GLY A 49 2.84 11.32 -0.71
CA GLY A 49 4.05 11.23 -1.55
C GLY A 49 4.97 10.05 -1.24
N ILE A 50 4.54 9.11 -0.39
CA ILE A 50 5.33 7.92 0.00
C ILE A 50 5.27 6.85 -1.11
N LEU A 51 4.10 6.73 -1.75
CA LEU A 51 3.88 5.82 -2.86
C LEU A 51 3.49 6.60 -4.11
N GLU A 52 3.75 6.00 -5.26
CA GLU A 52 3.22 6.40 -6.54
C GLU A 52 2.19 5.35 -7.00
N ALA A 53 1.02 5.79 -7.45
CA ALA A 53 0.03 4.90 -8.07
C ALA A 53 0.28 4.82 -9.58
N ILE A 54 0.33 3.60 -10.11
CA ILE A 54 0.52 3.31 -11.52
C ILE A 54 -0.63 2.43 -12.04
N GLY A 55 -1.02 2.64 -13.30
CA GLY A 55 -2.14 1.90 -13.91
C GLY A 55 -3.53 2.32 -13.38
N GLU A 56 -4.57 1.68 -13.92
CA GLU A 56 -5.96 2.08 -13.71
C GLU A 56 -6.89 0.89 -13.42
N ARG A 57 -8.01 1.18 -12.75
CA ARG A 57 -9.07 0.20 -12.42
C ARG A 57 -8.48 -1.07 -11.77
N LYS A 58 -8.69 -2.24 -12.38
CA LYS A 58 -8.17 -3.54 -11.89
C LYS A 58 -6.66 -3.69 -12.06
N GLY A 59 -6.02 -2.90 -12.92
CA GLY A 59 -4.57 -2.89 -13.12
C GLY A 59 -3.82 -1.91 -12.23
N ARG A 60 -4.50 -1.22 -11.31
CA ARG A 60 -3.88 -0.24 -10.43
C ARG A 60 -2.92 -0.92 -9.45
N LYS A 61 -1.66 -0.49 -9.49
CA LYS A 61 -0.59 -0.90 -8.57
C LYS A 61 0.02 0.32 -7.90
N TYR A 62 0.79 0.08 -6.86
CA TYR A 62 1.47 1.10 -6.07
C TYR A 62 2.95 0.73 -5.94
N ARG A 63 3.84 1.69 -6.10
CA ARG A 63 5.30 1.51 -5.90
C ARG A 63 5.85 2.59 -4.98
N LYS A 64 7.02 2.35 -4.36
CA LYS A 64 7.74 3.42 -3.67
C LYS A 64 8.10 4.52 -4.66
N LYS A 65 7.92 5.77 -4.23
CA LYS A 65 8.37 6.95 -4.97
C LYS A 65 9.89 7.12 -4.80
#